data_AF-A0A7V4A9E3-F1
#
_entry.id   AF-A0A7V4A9E3-F1
#
_cell.length_a   1.000
_cell.length_b   1.000
_cell.length_c   1.000
_cell.angle_alpha   90.00
_cell.angle_beta   90.00
_cell.angle_gamma   90.00
#
_symmetry.space_group_name_H-M   'P 1'
#
loop_
_entity.id
_entity.type
_entity.pdbx_description
1 polymer ?
#
loop_
_entity_poly.entity_id
_entity_poly.type
_entity_poly.pdbx_seq_one_letter_code
_entity_poly.pdbx_strand_id
1 'polypeptide(L)'
;MDPFMGSGVVGVECLISGRNFVGYDINPLAVLIAKVRTTPIKSNLLLQMLKHIIQDFKHQKPEFFEFDNLYYWFDKEVVKDLTRLRQSIFKIEDRIVKDFFKVAFSDTVRRVSKARYDEFKLVRKKESDSINVLKVFEETALKNIGLLTQFYENLPPTKTNLILEERNILNEIPLEDESVDLVITSPPYGDSRTTVAYGQFSKLPLRWLGIEKDVDKI
;
A
#
# COMPACT_ATOMS: atom_id res chain seq x y z
N MET A 1 2.33 -20.84 -6.07
CA MET A 1 1.73 -20.25 -4.84
C MET A 1 2.81 -19.56 -4.02
N ASP A 2 2.46 -18.45 -3.36
CA ASP A 2 3.28 -17.84 -2.32
C ASP A 2 2.44 -17.56 -1.04
N PRO A 3 2.65 -18.31 0.05
CA PRO A 3 1.91 -18.12 1.30
C PRO A 3 2.31 -16.87 2.10
N PHE A 4 3.37 -16.15 1.70
CA PHE A 4 3.82 -14.91 2.34
C PHE A 4 4.19 -13.87 1.27
N MET A 5 3.23 -13.58 0.38
CA MET A 5 3.50 -12.87 -0.88
C MET A 5 4.02 -11.45 -0.71
N GLY A 6 3.87 -10.84 0.47
CA GLY A 6 4.21 -9.46 0.73
C GLY A 6 3.62 -8.52 -0.31
N SER A 7 4.46 -7.69 -0.92
CA SER A 7 4.06 -6.74 -1.96
C SER A 7 3.80 -7.36 -3.34
N GLY A 8 3.78 -8.69 -3.45
CA GLY A 8 3.37 -9.42 -4.65
C GLY A 8 4.46 -9.56 -5.72
N VAL A 9 5.75 -9.59 -5.35
CA VAL A 9 6.84 -9.74 -6.32
C VAL A 9 6.68 -11.00 -7.16
N VAL A 10 6.45 -12.15 -6.52
CA VAL A 10 6.22 -13.43 -7.23
C VAL A 10 4.99 -13.34 -8.15
N GLY A 11 3.93 -12.66 -7.71
CA GLY A 11 2.74 -12.43 -8.54
C GLY A 11 3.02 -11.61 -9.80
N VAL A 12 3.88 -10.59 -9.70
CA VAL A 12 4.35 -9.81 -10.86
C VAL A 12 5.19 -10.66 -11.81
N GLU A 13 6.09 -11.51 -11.29
CA GLU A 13 6.86 -12.44 -12.13
C GLU A 13 5.97 -13.50 -12.80
N CYS A 14 4.94 -13.97 -12.12
CA CYS A 14 3.92 -14.84 -12.71
C CYS A 14 3.18 -14.14 -13.85
N LEU A 15 2.83 -12.86 -13.72
CA LEU A 15 2.26 -12.06 -14.81
C LEU A 15 3.20 -11.99 -16.02
N ILE A 16 4.47 -11.64 -15.78
CA ILE A 16 5.49 -11.53 -16.83
C ILE A 16 5.62 -12.84 -17.60
N SER A 17 5.58 -13.93 -16.87
CA SER A 17 5.74 -15.27 -17.40
C SER A 17 4.42 -15.89 -17.89
N GLY A 18 3.26 -15.26 -17.71
CA GLY A 18 1.97 -15.83 -18.13
C GLY A 18 1.56 -17.07 -17.32
N ARG A 19 1.91 -17.11 -16.03
CA ARG A 19 1.55 -18.19 -15.09
C ARG A 19 0.41 -17.74 -14.18
N ASN A 20 -0.43 -18.70 -13.78
CA ASN A 20 -1.40 -18.48 -12.71
C ASN A 20 -0.67 -18.30 -11.38
N PHE A 21 -1.27 -17.53 -10.46
CA PHE A 21 -0.68 -17.26 -9.17
C PHE A 21 -1.74 -17.24 -8.07
N VAL A 22 -1.39 -17.82 -6.93
CA VAL A 22 -2.13 -17.73 -5.68
C VAL A 22 -1.17 -17.20 -4.62
N GLY A 23 -1.50 -16.05 -4.04
CA GLY A 23 -0.71 -15.36 -3.05
C GLY A 23 -1.54 -14.98 -1.84
N TYR A 24 -0.99 -15.24 -0.66
CA TYR A 24 -1.58 -14.86 0.62
C TYR A 24 -0.60 -14.01 1.43
N ASP A 25 -1.13 -13.02 2.14
CA ASP A 25 -0.37 -12.30 3.16
C ASP A 25 -1.29 -11.85 4.30
N ILE A 26 -0.77 -11.77 5.52
CA ILE A 26 -1.54 -11.28 6.66
C ILE A 26 -1.62 -9.75 6.71
N ASN A 27 -0.71 -9.04 6.03
CA ASN A 27 -0.65 -7.59 6.02
C ASN A 27 -1.52 -7.01 4.90
N PRO A 28 -2.65 -6.36 5.21
CA PRO A 28 -3.59 -5.87 4.21
C PRO A 28 -2.98 -4.78 3.31
N LEU A 29 -1.99 -4.03 3.81
CA LEU A 29 -1.28 -3.05 2.96
C LEU A 29 -0.44 -3.76 1.90
N ALA A 30 0.20 -4.87 2.25
CA ALA A 30 1.01 -5.66 1.32
C ALA A 30 0.12 -6.24 0.20
N VAL A 31 -1.04 -6.79 0.58
CA VAL A 31 -2.07 -7.27 -0.36
C VAL A 31 -2.57 -6.14 -1.28
N LEU A 32 -2.85 -4.96 -0.73
CA LEU A 32 -3.28 -3.79 -1.51
C LEU A 32 -2.22 -3.40 -2.55
N ILE A 33 -0.94 -3.35 -2.15
CA ILE A 33 0.18 -3.06 -3.06
C ILE A 33 0.28 -4.13 -4.15
N ALA A 34 0.21 -5.42 -3.77
CA ALA A 34 0.25 -6.53 -4.71
C ALA A 34 -0.85 -6.39 -5.78
N LYS A 35 -2.11 -6.18 -5.36
CA LYS A 35 -3.24 -5.99 -6.27
C LYS A 35 -3.05 -4.83 -7.24
N VAL A 36 -2.56 -3.69 -6.76
CA VAL A 36 -2.31 -2.51 -7.62
C VAL A 36 -1.20 -2.79 -8.63
N ARG A 37 -0.12 -3.47 -8.22
CA ARG A 37 1.00 -3.83 -9.11
C ARG A 37 0.61 -4.85 -10.17
N THR A 38 -0.37 -5.69 -9.89
CA THR A 38 -0.83 -6.76 -10.80
C THR A 38 -2.10 -6.41 -11.57
N THR A 39 -2.62 -5.18 -11.45
CA THR A 39 -3.80 -4.72 -12.18
C THR A 39 -3.40 -3.65 -13.21
N PRO A 40 -3.67 -3.86 -14.51
CA PRO A 40 -3.45 -2.82 -15.50
C PRO A 40 -4.45 -1.67 -15.30
N ILE A 41 -3.94 -0.44 -15.23
CA ILE A 41 -4.76 0.76 -15.08
C ILE A 41 -4.35 1.76 -16.15
N LYS A 42 -5.33 2.35 -16.85
CA LYS A 42 -5.04 3.34 -17.89
C LYS A 42 -4.42 4.60 -17.28
N SER A 43 -3.26 4.99 -17.79
CA SER A 43 -2.49 6.12 -17.27
C SER A 43 -3.24 7.45 -17.36
N ASN A 44 -3.99 7.68 -18.43
CA ASN A 44 -4.82 8.88 -18.60
C ASN A 44 -5.88 9.04 -17.50
N LEU A 45 -6.50 7.93 -17.07
CA LEU A 45 -7.49 7.91 -15.99
C LEU A 45 -6.82 8.30 -14.65
N LEU A 46 -5.64 7.74 -14.36
CA LEU A 46 -4.87 8.09 -13.17
C LEU A 46 -4.43 9.56 -13.18
N LEU A 47 -3.93 10.06 -14.31
CA LEU A 47 -3.50 11.46 -14.44
C LEU A 47 -4.67 12.44 -14.27
N GLN A 48 -5.85 12.12 -14.83
CA GLN A 48 -7.06 12.92 -14.62
C GLN A 48 -7.47 12.91 -13.14
N MET A 49 -7.51 11.74 -12.51
CA MET A 49 -7.88 11.62 -11.10
C MET A 49 -6.88 12.34 -10.17
N LEU A 50 -5.58 12.28 -10.47
CA LEU A 50 -4.57 13.03 -9.71
C LEU A 50 -4.84 14.54 -9.75
N LYS A 51 -5.18 15.09 -10.94
CA LYS A 51 -5.56 16.50 -11.07
C LYS A 51 -6.78 16.84 -10.22
N HIS A 52 -7.78 15.97 -10.19
CA HIS A 52 -8.97 16.16 -9.33
C HIS A 52 -8.61 16.15 -7.84
N ILE A 53 -7.80 15.19 -7.38
CA ILE A 53 -7.34 15.11 -5.98
C ILE A 53 -6.60 16.40 -5.57
N ILE A 54 -5.68 16.88 -6.42
CA ILE A 54 -4.91 18.11 -6.16
C ILE A 54 -5.85 19.33 -6.09
N GLN A 55 -6.84 19.40 -6.97
CA GLN A 55 -7.81 20.50 -6.97
C GLN A 55 -8.68 20.48 -5.71
N ASP A 56 -9.22 19.32 -5.35
CA ASP A 56 -10.01 19.15 -4.13
C ASP A 56 -9.21 19.48 -2.88
N PHE A 57 -7.95 19.04 -2.81
CA PHE A 57 -7.02 19.34 -1.72
C PHE A 57 -6.91 20.85 -1.45
N LYS A 58 -6.79 21.66 -2.50
CA LYS A 58 -6.62 23.12 -2.38
C LYS A 58 -7.86 23.83 -1.85
N HIS A 59 -9.05 23.29 -2.09
CA HIS A 59 -10.30 23.97 -1.78
C HIS A 59 -11.05 23.39 -0.58
N GLN A 60 -10.77 22.15 -0.20
CA GLN A 60 -11.48 21.51 0.90
C GLN A 60 -10.88 21.84 2.27
N LYS A 61 -11.77 21.92 3.26
CA LYS A 61 -11.38 21.98 4.66
C LYS A 61 -11.15 20.56 5.18
N PRO A 62 -10.13 20.34 6.02
CA PRO A 62 -9.91 19.04 6.64
C PRO A 62 -11.10 18.71 7.53
N GLU A 63 -11.67 17.52 7.34
CA GLU A 63 -12.60 16.94 8.32
C GLU A 63 -11.86 16.58 9.62
N PHE A 64 -12.62 16.28 10.68
CA PHE A 64 -12.03 15.74 11.89
C PHE A 64 -11.55 14.31 11.63
N PHE A 65 -10.30 14.02 11.99
CA PHE A 65 -9.70 12.70 11.87
C PHE A 65 -8.72 12.49 13.03
N GLU A 66 -8.83 11.38 13.74
CA GLU A 66 -8.00 11.07 14.89
C GLU A 66 -7.75 9.56 15.02
N PHE A 67 -6.58 9.20 15.57
CA PHE A 67 -6.28 7.87 16.09
C PHE A 67 -5.20 7.97 17.18
N ASP A 68 -5.00 6.89 17.93
CA ASP A 68 -4.03 6.85 19.04
C ASP A 68 -2.62 7.30 18.64
N ASN A 69 -2.06 8.25 19.38
CA ASN A 69 -0.73 8.80 19.14
C ASN A 69 -0.56 9.53 17.80
N LEU A 70 -1.63 9.99 17.15
CA LEU A 70 -1.56 10.74 15.88
C LEU A 70 -0.56 11.91 15.94
N TYR A 71 -0.69 12.80 16.92
CA TYR A 71 0.18 13.97 17.06
C TYR A 71 1.58 13.66 17.61
N TYR A 72 1.81 12.42 18.09
CA TYR A 72 3.15 11.95 18.40
C TYR A 72 3.93 11.64 17.11
N TRP A 73 3.24 11.11 16.09
CA TRP A 73 3.83 10.70 14.81
C TRP A 73 3.77 11.77 13.71
N PHE A 74 2.89 12.76 13.83
CA PHE A 74 2.66 13.77 12.79
C PHE A 74 2.55 15.17 13.41
N ASP A 75 2.99 16.19 12.67
CA ASP A 75 2.72 17.58 13.03
C ASP A 75 1.28 17.98 12.69
N LYS A 76 0.73 18.98 13.38
CA LYS A 76 -0.66 19.42 13.20
C LYS A 76 -0.98 19.80 11.75
N GLU A 77 -0.07 20.49 11.06
CA GLU A 77 -0.26 20.85 9.65
C GLU A 77 -0.19 19.62 8.73
N VAL A 78 0.71 18.66 9.02
CA VAL A 78 0.78 17.38 8.28
C VAL A 78 -0.52 16.59 8.44
N VAL A 79 -1.09 16.55 9.65
CA VAL A 79 -2.40 15.91 9.89
C VAL A 79 -3.49 16.55 9.04
N LYS A 80 -3.57 17.89 9.03
CA LYS A 80 -4.59 18.60 8.22
C LYS A 80 -4.47 18.23 6.74
N ASP A 81 -3.26 18.23 6.19
CA ASP A 81 -3.04 17.95 4.78
C ASP A 81 -3.27 16.48 4.42
N LEU A 82 -2.82 15.54 5.25
CA LEU A 82 -3.12 14.12 5.07
C LEU A 82 -4.63 13.86 5.15
N THR A 83 -5.36 14.54 6.04
CA THR A 83 -6.81 14.41 6.11
C THR A 83 -7.50 14.89 4.84
N ARG A 84 -7.08 16.03 4.27
CA ARG A 84 -7.59 16.51 2.97
C ARG A 84 -7.35 15.46 1.87
N LEU A 85 -6.11 14.99 1.72
CA LEU A 85 -5.79 13.97 0.72
C LEU A 85 -6.65 12.72 0.90
N ARG A 86 -6.77 12.24 2.15
CA ARG A 86 -7.61 11.10 2.49
C ARG A 86 -9.06 11.32 2.08
N GLN A 87 -9.65 12.48 2.39
CA GLN A 87 -11.04 12.79 2.01
C GLN A 87 -11.24 12.69 0.50
N SER A 88 -10.34 13.28 -0.31
CA SER A 88 -10.42 13.21 -1.78
C SER A 88 -10.28 11.77 -2.29
N ILE A 89 -9.32 11.01 -1.78
CA ILE A 89 -9.07 9.64 -2.23
C ILE A 89 -10.25 8.72 -1.90
N PHE A 90 -10.85 8.87 -0.73
CA PHE A 90 -11.94 8.00 -0.30
C PHE A 90 -13.26 8.27 -1.04
N LYS A 91 -13.43 9.47 -1.63
CA LYS A 91 -14.57 9.84 -2.49
C LYS A 91 -14.53 9.21 -3.89
N ILE A 92 -13.38 8.71 -4.34
CA ILE A 92 -13.25 8.08 -5.68
C ILE A 92 -14.24 6.92 -5.80
N GLU A 93 -15.00 6.79 -6.89
CA GLU A 93 -15.97 5.70 -7.03
C GLU A 93 -15.31 4.42 -7.55
N ASP A 94 -14.47 4.55 -8.58
CA ASP A 94 -13.72 3.45 -9.17
C ASP A 94 -12.76 2.87 -8.12
N ARG A 95 -13.02 1.61 -7.72
CA ARG A 95 -12.24 0.93 -6.69
C ARG A 95 -10.79 0.69 -7.10
N ILE A 96 -10.53 0.39 -8.37
CA ILE A 96 -9.17 0.12 -8.87
C ILE A 96 -8.35 1.41 -8.83
N VAL A 97 -8.93 2.51 -9.30
CA VAL A 97 -8.30 3.84 -9.23
C VAL A 97 -8.11 4.28 -7.78
N LYS A 98 -9.12 4.10 -6.93
CA LYS A 98 -9.02 4.41 -5.49
C LYS A 98 -7.88 3.64 -4.84
N ASP A 99 -7.78 2.35 -5.08
CA ASP A 99 -6.76 1.50 -4.47
C ASP A 99 -5.36 1.89 -4.93
N PHE A 100 -5.18 2.29 -6.20
CA PHE A 100 -3.94 2.91 -6.66
C PHE A 100 -3.55 4.15 -5.83
N PHE A 101 -4.50 5.08 -5.62
CA PHE A 101 -4.22 6.29 -4.84
C PHE A 101 -4.07 6.03 -3.35
N LYS A 102 -4.71 5.00 -2.78
CA LYS A 102 -4.42 4.54 -1.42
C LYS A 102 -2.99 4.05 -1.29
N VAL A 103 -2.44 3.37 -2.29
CA VAL A 103 -1.01 2.96 -2.30
C VAL A 103 -0.10 4.20 -2.33
N ALA A 104 -0.33 5.15 -3.23
CA ALA A 104 0.46 6.39 -3.27
C ALA A 104 0.36 7.18 -1.95
N PHE A 105 -0.84 7.24 -1.37
CA PHE A 105 -1.08 7.86 -0.07
C PHE A 105 -0.36 7.13 1.08
N SER A 106 -0.32 5.80 1.06
CA SER A 106 0.37 5.01 2.08
C SER A 106 1.87 5.28 2.13
N ASP A 107 2.52 5.46 0.97
CA ASP A 107 3.94 5.84 0.90
C ASP A 107 4.14 7.30 1.33
N THR A 108 3.22 8.19 0.93
CA THR A 108 3.21 9.60 1.40
C THR A 108 3.16 9.67 2.93
N VAL A 109 2.22 8.96 3.56
CA VAL A 109 2.08 8.90 5.03
C VAL A 109 3.39 8.52 5.71
N ARG A 110 4.12 7.53 5.17
CA ARG A 110 5.44 7.15 5.72
C ARG A 110 6.44 8.29 5.63
N ARG A 111 6.58 8.86 4.44
CA ARG A 111 7.57 9.91 4.13
C ARG A 111 7.38 11.17 4.98
N VAL A 112 6.13 11.53 5.25
CA VAL A 112 5.80 12.76 6.01
C VAL A 112 5.62 12.51 7.51
N SER A 113 5.75 11.26 7.97
CA SER A 113 5.72 10.94 9.40
C SER A 113 7.04 11.28 10.09
N LYS A 114 6.99 11.38 11.41
CA LYS A 114 8.17 11.49 12.28
C LYS A 114 8.90 10.15 12.46
N ALA A 115 8.50 9.08 11.78
CA ALA A 115 9.24 7.82 11.82
C ALA A 115 10.49 7.89 10.93
N ARG A 116 11.56 7.20 11.31
CA ARG A 116 12.70 6.93 10.42
C ARG A 116 12.23 6.08 9.25
N TYR A 117 12.58 6.50 8.04
CA TYR A 117 12.04 5.91 6.81
C TYR A 117 12.80 4.64 6.39
N ASP A 118 14.09 4.57 6.75
CA ASP A 118 15.05 3.51 6.46
C ASP A 118 15.03 2.36 7.48
N GLU A 119 14.24 2.49 8.54
CA GLU A 119 14.15 1.52 9.63
C GLU A 119 12.88 0.68 9.54
N PHE A 120 12.99 -0.62 9.77
CA PHE A 120 11.82 -1.51 9.85
C PHE A 120 11.03 -1.33 11.16
N LYS A 121 11.70 -0.79 12.19
CA LYS A 121 11.09 -0.48 13.49
C LYS A 121 10.60 0.98 13.50
N LEU A 122 9.49 1.22 14.20
CA LEU A 122 8.94 2.56 14.40
C LEU A 122 9.82 3.39 15.35
N VAL A 123 10.90 3.97 14.81
CA VAL A 123 11.82 4.84 15.53
C VAL A 123 11.51 6.29 15.18
N ARG A 124 11.29 7.14 16.18
CA ARG A 124 10.97 8.55 15.96
C ARG A 124 12.23 9.39 15.68
N LYS A 125 12.15 10.32 14.72
CA LYS A 125 13.14 11.36 14.45
C LYS A 125 13.06 12.46 15.53
N LYS A 126 14.23 12.99 15.93
CA LYS A 126 14.30 14.07 16.93
C LYS A 126 13.87 15.42 16.36
N GLU A 127 14.14 15.66 15.09
CA GLU A 127 13.80 16.90 14.37
C GLU A 127 12.72 16.61 13.33
N SER A 128 11.87 17.62 13.09
CA SER A 128 10.81 17.58 12.08
C SER A 128 11.14 18.61 11.01
N ASP A 129 11.35 18.14 9.78
CA ASP A 129 11.53 19.02 8.64
C ASP A 129 10.19 19.66 8.26
N SER A 130 10.24 20.88 7.72
CA SER A 130 9.06 21.46 7.06
C SER A 130 8.81 20.69 5.76
N ILE A 131 7.80 19.81 5.77
CA ILE A 131 7.48 18.93 4.64
C ILE A 131 6.20 19.41 3.96
N ASN A 132 6.26 19.65 2.65
CA ASN A 132 5.09 19.91 1.84
C ASN A 132 4.40 18.58 1.46
N VAL A 133 3.34 18.23 2.19
CA VAL A 133 2.62 16.96 2.03
C VAL A 133 2.04 16.79 0.63
N LEU A 134 1.45 17.84 0.06
CA LEU A 134 0.86 17.80 -1.29
C LEU A 134 1.93 17.49 -2.33
N LYS A 135 3.10 18.14 -2.25
CA LYS A 135 4.22 17.91 -3.17
C LYS A 135 4.71 16.46 -3.07
N VAL A 136 4.91 15.94 -1.86
CA VAL A 136 5.34 14.55 -1.65
C VAL A 136 4.31 13.56 -2.25
N PHE A 137 3.02 13.82 -2.06
CA PHE A 137 1.96 13.00 -2.64
C PHE A 137 1.95 13.04 -4.17
N GLU A 138 2.03 14.23 -4.76
CA GLU A 138 2.03 14.42 -6.22
C GLU A 138 3.24 13.71 -6.86
N GLU A 139 4.44 13.90 -6.32
CA GLU A 139 5.65 13.23 -6.81
C GLU A 139 5.55 11.71 -6.69
N THR A 140 5.02 11.20 -5.57
CA THR A 140 4.81 9.77 -5.33
C THR A 140 3.80 9.18 -6.32
N ALA A 141 2.67 9.86 -6.53
CA ALA A 141 1.64 9.43 -7.46
C ALA A 141 2.14 9.43 -8.91
N LEU A 142 2.80 10.51 -9.35
CA LEU A 142 3.36 10.60 -10.71
C LEU A 142 4.42 9.52 -10.97
N LYS A 143 5.31 9.28 -10.00
CA LYS A 143 6.28 8.19 -10.09
C LYS A 143 5.60 6.84 -10.27
N ASN A 144 4.60 6.55 -9.44
CA ASN A 144 3.87 5.27 -9.50
C ASN A 144 3.08 5.11 -10.80
N ILE A 145 2.48 6.20 -11.31
CA ILE A 145 1.81 6.20 -12.63
C ILE A 145 2.81 5.83 -13.72
N GLY A 146 3.99 6.47 -13.72
CA GLY A 146 5.04 6.21 -14.71
C GLY A 146 5.52 4.76 -14.68
N LEU A 147 5.82 4.23 -13.50
CA LEU A 147 6.26 2.83 -13.33
C LEU A 147 5.20 1.83 -13.81
N LEU A 148 3.94 2.02 -13.43
CA LEU A 148 2.86 1.12 -13.83
C LEU A 148 2.59 1.19 -15.34
N THR A 149 2.65 2.39 -15.91
CA THR A 149 2.48 2.62 -17.36
C THR A 149 3.57 1.90 -18.14
N GLN A 150 4.84 2.14 -17.79
CA GLN A 150 5.98 1.51 -18.45
C GLN A 150 5.92 -0.02 -18.32
N PHE A 151 5.49 -0.55 -17.18
CA PHE A 151 5.35 -1.99 -16.99
C PHE A 151 4.34 -2.60 -17.97
N TYR A 152 3.14 -2.04 -18.08
CA TYR A 152 2.08 -2.60 -18.93
C TYR A 152 2.17 -2.23 -20.41
N GLU A 153 2.96 -1.22 -20.78
CA GLU A 153 3.34 -0.98 -22.18
C GLU A 153 4.27 -2.09 -22.72
N ASN A 154 5.16 -2.61 -21.88
CA ASN A 154 6.10 -3.68 -22.24
C ASN A 154 5.53 -5.09 -22.04
N LEU A 155 4.47 -5.22 -21.25
CA LEU A 155 3.84 -6.50 -20.92
C LEU A 155 2.34 -6.47 -21.25
N PRO A 156 1.93 -6.83 -22.48
CA PRO A 156 0.52 -6.93 -22.81
C PRO A 156 -0.14 -7.98 -21.90
N PRO A 157 -1.31 -7.70 -21.30
CA PRO A 157 -1.95 -8.62 -20.36
C PRO A 157 -2.19 -9.99 -21.00
N THR A 158 -1.60 -11.03 -20.43
CA THR A 158 -1.90 -12.42 -20.77
C THR A 158 -3.04 -12.92 -19.88
N LYS A 159 -3.84 -13.88 -20.37
CA LYS A 159 -4.93 -14.47 -19.61
C LYS A 159 -4.35 -15.34 -18.49
N THR A 160 -4.16 -14.74 -17.33
CA THR A 160 -3.66 -15.37 -16.11
C THR A 160 -4.70 -15.23 -15.00
N ASN A 161 -4.84 -16.26 -14.18
CA ASN A 161 -5.64 -16.20 -12.97
C ASN A 161 -4.74 -15.81 -11.79
N LEU A 162 -5.04 -14.67 -11.16
CA LEU A 162 -4.33 -14.19 -9.98
C LEU A 162 -5.29 -14.14 -8.79
N ILE A 163 -4.99 -14.91 -7.76
CA ILE A 163 -5.67 -14.86 -6.47
C ILE A 163 -4.71 -14.21 -5.48
N LEU A 164 -5.09 -13.05 -4.95
CA LEU A 164 -4.29 -12.23 -4.04
C LEU A 164 -5.17 -11.86 -2.85
N GLU A 165 -5.01 -12.55 -1.72
CA GLU A 165 -5.90 -12.39 -0.58
C GLU A 165 -5.16 -12.08 0.71
N GLU A 166 -5.86 -11.34 1.57
CA GLU A 166 -5.46 -11.21 2.96
C GLU A 166 -5.86 -12.48 3.71
N ARG A 167 -4.88 -13.23 4.24
CA ARG A 167 -5.12 -14.49 4.92
C ARG A 167 -4.01 -14.81 5.91
N ASN A 168 -4.40 -15.33 7.08
CA ASN A 168 -3.47 -16.03 7.95
C ASN A 168 -3.36 -17.48 7.46
N ILE A 169 -2.17 -17.89 7.05
CA ILE A 169 -1.92 -19.22 6.47
C ILE A 169 -2.04 -20.38 7.47
N LEU A 170 -2.17 -20.08 8.77
CA LEU A 170 -2.50 -21.06 9.79
C LEU A 170 -3.98 -21.45 9.77
N ASN A 171 -4.83 -20.64 9.13
CA ASN A 171 -6.22 -20.97 8.85
C ASN A 171 -6.32 -21.82 7.58
N GLU A 172 -7.50 -22.39 7.35
CA GLU A 172 -7.80 -23.16 6.14
C GLU A 172 -7.47 -22.36 4.86
N ILE A 173 -6.80 -23.05 3.94
CA ILE A 173 -6.43 -22.55 2.62
C ILE A 173 -7.44 -23.13 1.63
N PRO A 174 -8.21 -22.30 0.90
CA PRO A 174 -9.28 -22.76 0.02
C PRO A 174 -8.70 -23.23 -1.33
N LEU A 175 -7.80 -24.21 -1.27
CA LEU A 175 -7.19 -24.85 -2.43
C LEU A 175 -7.39 -26.36 -2.31
N GLU A 176 -7.62 -27.01 -3.45
CA GLU A 176 -7.67 -28.46 -3.52
C GLU A 176 -6.27 -29.06 -3.31
N ASP A 177 -6.20 -30.26 -2.73
CA ASP A 177 -4.94 -31.00 -2.61
C ASP A 177 -4.32 -31.20 -3.99
N GLU A 178 -2.99 -31.13 -4.06
CA GLU A 178 -2.22 -31.31 -5.31
C GLU A 178 -2.55 -30.31 -6.44
N SER A 179 -3.28 -29.22 -6.16
CA SER A 179 -3.66 -28.20 -7.16
C SER A 179 -2.57 -27.17 -7.49
N VAL A 180 -1.42 -27.22 -6.81
CA VAL A 180 -0.34 -26.24 -6.94
C VAL A 180 0.94 -26.91 -7.43
N ASP A 181 1.44 -26.49 -8.60
CA ASP A 181 2.66 -27.05 -9.20
C ASP A 181 3.97 -26.61 -8.50
N LEU A 182 3.98 -25.39 -7.94
CA LEU A 182 5.18 -24.79 -7.34
C LEU A 182 4.81 -23.86 -6.18
N VAL A 183 5.51 -24.02 -5.05
CA VAL A 183 5.45 -23.12 -3.91
C VAL A 183 6.76 -22.32 -3.84
N ILE A 184 6.66 -21.00 -3.90
CA ILE A 184 7.77 -20.07 -3.65
C ILE A 184 7.43 -19.35 -2.37
N THR A 185 8.36 -19.31 -1.41
CA THR A 185 8.04 -18.77 -0.09
C THR A 185 9.28 -18.20 0.59
N SER A 186 9.09 -17.09 1.31
CA SER A 186 10.05 -16.54 2.27
C SER A 186 9.28 -16.22 3.56
N PRO A 187 9.15 -17.17 4.51
CA PRO A 187 8.34 -16.96 5.69
C PRO A 187 8.81 -15.74 6.48
N PRO A 188 7.89 -14.96 7.08
CA PRO A 188 8.28 -13.88 7.97
C PRO A 188 9.04 -14.51 9.12
N TYR A 189 10.32 -14.17 9.24
CA TYR A 189 11.09 -14.50 10.41
C TYR A 189 10.40 -13.79 11.59
N GLY A 190 9.79 -14.55 12.50
CA GLY A 190 8.89 -14.03 13.55
C GLY A 190 9.49 -12.86 14.33
N ASP A 191 8.62 -12.04 14.93
CA ASP A 191 8.95 -10.80 15.68
C ASP A 191 9.89 -11.11 16.88
N SER A 192 11.17 -11.30 16.61
CA SER A 192 12.23 -11.40 17.60
C SER A 192 12.82 -10.01 17.79
N ARG A 193 13.51 -9.77 18.91
CA ARG A 193 14.23 -8.51 19.15
C ARG A 193 15.18 -8.12 17.99
N THR A 194 15.56 -9.09 17.14
CA THR A 194 16.47 -8.98 16.00
C THR A 194 15.80 -9.08 14.62
N THR A 195 14.48 -9.20 14.51
CA THR A 195 13.79 -9.37 13.21
C THR A 195 12.99 -8.15 12.76
N VAL A 196 12.67 -8.14 11.45
CA VAL A 196 11.89 -7.11 10.76
C VAL A 196 10.50 -7.03 11.39
N ALA A 197 10.19 -5.91 12.03
CA ALA A 197 8.88 -5.65 12.64
C ALA A 197 7.84 -5.37 11.54
N TYR A 198 7.37 -6.45 10.90
CA TYR A 198 6.54 -6.42 9.69
C TYR A 198 5.24 -5.63 9.89
N GLY A 199 4.60 -5.79 11.07
CA GLY A 199 3.41 -5.02 11.45
C GLY A 199 3.73 -3.55 11.77
N GLN A 200 4.85 -3.28 12.45
CA GLN A 200 5.25 -1.91 12.77
C GLN A 200 5.52 -1.08 11.51
N PHE A 201 6.09 -1.70 10.48
CA PHE A 201 6.31 -1.03 9.21
C PHE A 201 5.00 -0.46 8.66
N SER A 202 3.91 -1.24 8.55
CA SER A 202 2.64 -0.81 7.94
C SER A 202 1.68 -0.07 8.87
N LYS A 203 2.00 0.05 10.17
CA LYS A 203 1.09 0.58 11.20
C LYS A 203 0.51 1.97 10.90
N LEU A 204 1.35 2.98 10.63
CA LEU A 204 0.86 4.34 10.40
C LEU A 204 0.02 4.45 9.12
N PRO A 205 0.46 3.92 7.96
CA PRO A 205 -0.39 3.89 6.77
C PRO A 205 -1.72 3.17 6.99
N LEU A 206 -1.74 2.02 7.68
CA LEU A 206 -2.97 1.27 7.94
C LEU A 206 -3.98 2.07 8.78
N ARG A 207 -3.52 2.78 9.80
CA ARG A 207 -4.36 3.70 10.59
C ARG A 207 -4.98 4.80 9.72
N TRP A 208 -4.18 5.42 8.86
CA TRP A 208 -4.65 6.45 7.92
C TRP A 208 -5.63 5.90 6.87
N LEU A 209 -5.46 4.65 6.44
CA LEU A 209 -6.37 3.96 5.53
C LEU A 209 -7.66 3.47 6.22
N GLY A 210 -7.80 3.63 7.54
CA GLY A 210 -8.94 3.12 8.29
C GLY A 210 -9.02 1.59 8.31
N ILE A 211 -7.89 0.92 8.08
CA ILE A 211 -7.77 -0.54 8.15
C ILE A 211 -7.30 -0.84 9.57
N GLU A 212 -8.25 -0.89 10.51
CA GLU A 212 -7.95 -1.24 11.89
C GLU A 212 -7.72 -2.75 11.98
N LYS A 213 -6.45 -3.12 12.07
CA LYS A 213 -6.06 -4.42 12.62
C LYS A 213 -5.06 -4.20 13.73
N ASP A 214 -5.18 -5.00 14.78
CA ASP A 214 -4.07 -5.27 15.67
C ASP A 214 -3.00 -6.04 14.88
N VAL A 215 -2.27 -5.36 14.00
CA VAL A 215 -1.20 -5.96 13.17
C VAL A 215 -0.07 -6.53 14.04
N ASP A 216 -0.05 -6.14 15.32
CA ASP A 216 0.89 -6.60 16.35
C ASP A 216 0.29 -7.70 17.27
N LYS A 217 -1.00 -8.09 17.13
CA LYS A 217 -1.58 -9.24 17.87
C LYS A 217 -1.63 -10.45 16.94
N ILE A 218 -0.49 -11.12 16.82
CA ILE A 218 -0.43 -12.55 16.48
C ILE A 218 -0.21 -13.30 17.80
#